data_AF-A0A920PDZ8-F1
#
_entry.id   AF-A0A920PDZ8-F1
#
_cell.length_a   1.000
_cell.length_b   1.000
_cell.length_c   1.000
_cell.angle_alpha   90.00
_cell.angle_beta   90.00
_cell.angle_gamma   90.00
#
_symmetry.space_group_name_H-M   'P 1'
#
loop_
_entity.id
_entity.type
_entity.pdbx_description
1 polymer ?
#
loop_
_entity_poly.entity_id
_entity_poly.type
_entity_poly.pdbx_seq_one_letter_code
_entity_poly.pdbx_strand_id
1 'polypeptide(L)' 'MEKFAGYGFNKSHSAAYAQVSYQTAYLKAHYPLEFFGALITSDMDKQIRCYVISMIAGDENFRTAP' A
#
# COMPACT_ATOMS: atom_id res chain seq x y z
N MET A 1 -29.87 18.09 -9.36
CA MET A 1 -28.63 17.52 -9.96
C MET A 1 -27.35 18.13 -9.38
N GLU A 2 -27.40 19.35 -8.83
CA GLU A 2 -26.22 20.11 -8.38
C GLU A 2 -25.41 19.52 -7.21
N LYS A 3 -26.02 18.71 -6.33
CA LYS A 3 -25.29 18.10 -5.20
C LYS A 3 -24.35 16.96 -5.58
N PHE A 4 -24.59 16.25 -6.69
CA PHE A 4 -23.74 15.13 -7.13
C PHE A 4 -22.59 15.59 -8.05
N ALA A 5 -22.75 16.71 -8.74
CA ALA A 5 -21.72 17.26 -9.61
C ALA A 5 -20.51 17.82 -8.83
N GLY A 6 -20.72 18.32 -7.61
CA GLY A 6 -19.65 18.86 -6.76
C GLY A 6 -18.70 17.81 -6.15
N TYR A 7 -19.10 16.53 -6.11
CA TYR A 7 -18.29 15.40 -5.62
C TYR A 7 -18.01 14.36 -6.70
N GLY A 8 -18.35 14.66 -7.96
CA GLY A 8 -18.14 13.76 -9.09
C GLY A 8 -16.66 13.61 -9.38
N PHE A 9 -16.11 12.42 -9.11
CA PHE A 9 -14.72 12.12 -9.41
C PHE A 9 -14.55 11.64 -10.86
N ASN A 10 -13.42 11.97 -11.48
CA ASN A 10 -13.15 11.59 -12.86
C ASN A 10 -13.07 10.06 -13.01
N LYS A 11 -13.98 9.48 -13.81
CA LYS A 11 -14.10 8.03 -14.00
C LYS A 11 -12.83 7.38 -14.57
N SER A 12 -12.14 8.02 -15.51
CA SER A 12 -10.92 7.42 -16.09
C SER A 12 -9.78 7.38 -15.08
N HIS A 13 -9.65 8.43 -14.27
CA HIS A 13 -8.69 8.46 -13.16
C HIS A 13 -9.00 7.38 -12.12
N SER A 14 -10.26 7.28 -11.66
CA SER A 14 -10.64 6.19 -10.73
C SER A 14 -10.37 4.80 -11.30
N ALA A 15 -10.67 4.58 -12.58
CA ALA A 15 -10.46 3.28 -13.22
C ALA A 15 -8.96 2.90 -13.30
N ALA A 16 -8.10 3.85 -13.64
CA ALA A 16 -6.65 3.62 -13.71
C ALA A 16 -6.07 3.26 -12.33
N TYR A 17 -6.43 4.01 -11.28
CA TYR A 17 -5.97 3.71 -9.92
C TYR A 17 -6.57 2.42 -9.36
N ALA A 18 -7.82 2.10 -9.71
CA ALA A 18 -8.44 0.84 -9.33
C ALA A 18 -7.69 -0.36 -9.92
N GLN A 19 -7.21 -0.27 -11.17
CA GLN A 19 -6.42 -1.33 -11.79
C GLN A 19 -5.09 -1.56 -11.03
N VAL A 20 -4.34 -0.49 -10.72
CA VAL A 20 -3.08 -0.60 -9.97
C VAL A 20 -3.32 -1.15 -8.56
N SER A 21 -4.38 -0.69 -7.90
CA SER A 21 -4.78 -1.17 -6.57
C SER A 21 -5.13 -2.66 -6.59
N TYR A 22 -5.87 -3.11 -7.61
CA TYR A 22 -6.22 -4.52 -7.79
C TYR A 22 -4.98 -5.39 -8.01
N GLN A 23 -4.04 -4.95 -8.86
CA GLN A 23 -2.78 -5.66 -9.09
C GLN A 23 -1.94 -5.76 -7.81
N THR A 24 -1.88 -4.68 -7.05
CA THR A 24 -1.17 -4.63 -5.75
C THR A 24 -1.80 -5.61 -4.76
N ALA A 25 -3.14 -5.61 -4.65
CA ALA A 25 -3.86 -6.52 -3.76
C ALA A 25 -3.69 -7.99 -4.18
N TYR A 26 -3.66 -8.27 -5.48
CA TYR A 26 -3.42 -9.61 -6.01
C TYR A 26 -2.04 -10.14 -5.62
N LEU A 27 -0.99 -9.34 -5.81
CA LEU A 27 0.38 -9.70 -5.41
C LEU A 27 0.47 -9.90 -3.89
N LYS A 28 -0.16 -9.03 -3.11
CA LYS A 28 -0.22 -9.18 -1.65
C LYS A 28 -0.92 -10.47 -1.20
N ALA A 29 -1.98 -10.90 -1.89
CA ALA A 29 -2.76 -12.08 -1.53
C ALA A 29 -2.11 -13.41 -1.95
N HIS A 30 -1.47 -13.45 -3.12
CA HIS A 30 -0.91 -14.68 -3.69
C HIS A 30 0.60 -14.83 -3.51
N TYR A 31 1.34 -13.72 -3.36
CA TYR A 31 2.80 -13.69 -3.22
C TYR A 31 3.23 -12.74 -2.08
N PRO A 32 2.77 -12.98 -0.84
CA PRO A 32 3.00 -12.04 0.26
C PRO A 32 4.49 -11.86 0.59
N LEU A 33 5.29 -12.93 0.54
CA LEU A 33 6.70 -12.89 0.90
C LEU A 33 7.50 -12.01 -0.08
N GLU A 34 7.30 -12.24 -1.37
CA GLU A 34 7.93 -11.51 -2.47
C GLU A 34 7.42 -10.06 -2.52
N PHE A 35 6.13 -9.85 -2.26
CA PHE A 35 5.52 -8.52 -2.20
C PHE A 35 6.16 -7.66 -1.10
N PHE A 36 6.29 -8.18 0.12
CA PHE A 36 6.92 -7.45 1.22
C PHE A 36 8.43 -7.26 1.01
N GLY A 37 9.12 -8.25 0.44
CA GLY A 37 10.54 -8.10 0.06
C GLY A 37 10.76 -7.02 -1.01
N ALA A 38 9.90 -6.99 -2.04
CA ALA A 38 9.91 -5.95 -3.05
C ALA A 38 9.59 -4.59 -2.45
N LEU A 39 8.64 -4.48 -1.53
CA LEU A 39 8.29 -3.24 -0.81
C LEU A 39 9.48 -2.65 -0.04
N ILE A 40 10.22 -3.48 0.69
CA ILE A 40 11.42 -3.07 1.43
C ILE A 40 12.52 -2.58 0.46
N THR A 41 12.63 -3.22 -0.71
CA THR A 41 13.65 -2.88 -1.72
C THR A 41 13.28 -1.62 -2.51
N SER A 42 11.99 -1.41 -2.76
CA SER A 42 11.46 -0.30 -3.56
C SER A 42 11.58 1.04 -2.85
N ASP A 43 11.42 1.03 -1.53
CA ASP A 43 11.48 2.23 -0.71
C ASP A 43 12.36 1.95 0.51
N MET A 44 13.64 2.30 0.36
CA MET A 44 14.66 2.08 1.39
C MET A 44 14.61 3.15 2.49
N ASP A 45 13.60 4.01 2.50
CA ASP A 45 13.44 5.02 3.54
C ASP A 45 12.90 4.39 4.85
N LYS A 46 13.27 4.96 5.99
CA LYS A 46 13.19 4.29 7.31
C LYS A 46 11.78 3.86 7.70
N GLN A 47 10.74 4.52 7.19
CA GLN A 47 9.36 4.35 7.65
C GLN A 47 8.72 3.04 7.18
N ILE A 48 8.93 2.66 5.91
CA ILE A 48 8.35 1.43 5.34
C ILE A 48 9.04 0.21 5.94
N ARG A 49 10.33 0.32 6.26
CA ARG A 49 11.09 -0.72 6.99
C ARG A 49 10.45 -1.10 8.32
N CYS A 50 10.09 -0.12 9.15
CA CYS A 50 9.58 -0.38 10.49
C CYS A 50 8.23 -1.11 10.46
N TYR A 51 7.36 -0.74 9.52
CA TYR A 51 6.04 -1.31 9.39
C TYR A 51 6.08 -2.73 8.82
N VAL A 52 6.92 -2.98 7.81
CA VAL A 52 7.04 -4.33 7.23
C VAL A 52 7.75 -5.29 8.18
N ILE A 53 8.77 -4.82 8.92
CA ILE A 53 9.46 -5.62 9.93
C ILE A 53 8.52 -5.97 11.10
N SER A 54 7.72 -5.04 11.61
CA SER A 54 6.78 -5.36 12.70
C SER A 54 5.71 -6.35 12.27
N MET A 55 5.23 -6.26 11.02
CA MET A 55 4.26 -7.21 10.46
C MET A 55 4.81 -8.63 10.30
N ILE A 56 6.11 -8.77 10.03
CA ILE A 56 6.76 -10.08 9.86
C ILE A 56 7.25 -10.65 11.20
N ALA A 57 7.76 -9.81 12.09
CA ALA A 57 8.35 -10.22 13.37
C ALA A 57 7.32 -10.47 14.48
N GLY A 58 6.06 -10.01 14.30
CA GLY A 58 5.02 -10.13 15.34
C GLY A 58 5.30 -9.29 16.59
N ASP A 59 6.25 -8.35 16.51
CA ASP A 59 6.68 -7.54 17.65
C ASP A 59 6.14 -6.11 17.49
N GLU A 60 5.19 -5.76 18.38
CA GLU A 60 4.51 -4.48 18.46
C GLU A 60 5.42 -3.32 18.92
N ASN A 61 6.68 -3.59 19.27
CA ASN A 61 7.57 -2.61 19.91
C ASN A 61 8.64 -1.98 19.00
N PHE A 62 8.62 -2.18 17.68
CA PHE A 62 9.52 -1.43 16.79
C PHE A 62 9.01 -0.01 16.52
N ARG A 63 8.76 0.75 17.59
CA ARG A 63 8.71 2.21 17.53
C ARG A 63 10.13 2.67 17.20
N THR A 64 10.27 3.20 15.99
CA THR A 64 11.38 4.02 15.51
C THR A 64 12.06 4.77 16.65
N ALA A 65 13.20 4.27 17.12
CA ALA A 65 14.15 5.12 17.83
C ALA A 65 14.66 6.18 16.82
N PRO A 66 14.91 7.42 17.28
CA PRO A 66 15.14 8.59 16.41
C PRO A 66 16.25 8.39 15.36
#